data_AF-A0A6S7KGZ4-F1
#
_entry.id   AF-A0A6S7KGZ4-F1
#
_cell.length_a   1.000
_cell.length_b   1.000
_cell.length_c   1.000
_cell.angle_alpha   90.00
_cell.angle_beta   90.00
_cell.angle_gamma   90.00
#
_symmetry.space_group_name_H-M   'P 1'
#
loop_
_entity.id
_entity.type
_entity.pdbx_description
1 polymer ?
#
loop_
_entity_poly.entity_id
_entity_poly.type
_entity_poly.pdbx_seq_one_letter_code
_entity_poly.pdbx_strand_id
1 'polypeptide(L)'
;MAEAEDNNIGKAEKDVIKLKFKGNQKQYEINAKLEAILTDISKANEQNKKERVANLVDEAKALSHRRQKLIKIADRSKDAWRVVEEYESDDLASNSEDEKRLRKAIELAGRRRKTETNKVQQK
;
A
#
# COMPACT_ATOMS: atom_id res chain seq x y z
N MET A 1 -33.57 -23.41 6.12
CA MET A 1 -33.22 -23.71 4.71
C MET A 1 -32.56 -22.43 4.19
N ALA A 2 -31.30 -22.22 4.59
CA ALA A 2 -30.09 -22.45 3.79
C ALA A 2 -30.04 -21.49 2.58
N GLU A 3 -29.37 -20.34 2.73
CA GLU A 3 -27.97 -20.11 2.31
C GLU A 3 -27.84 -19.97 0.79
N ALA A 4 -27.84 -18.73 0.27
CA ALA A 4 -27.42 -18.47 -1.11
C ALA A 4 -26.95 -17.03 -1.43
N GLU A 5 -26.71 -16.15 -0.46
CA GLU A 5 -26.26 -14.77 -0.76
C GLU A 5 -24.74 -14.53 -0.62
N ASP A 6 -23.97 -15.56 -0.25
CA ASP A 6 -22.54 -15.40 0.08
C ASP A 6 -21.58 -15.82 -1.05
N ASN A 7 -22.06 -15.98 -2.29
CA ASN A 7 -21.26 -16.47 -3.42
C ASN A 7 -21.05 -15.46 -4.55
N ASN A 8 -21.46 -14.19 -4.39
CA ASN A 8 -21.26 -13.18 -5.44
C ASN A 8 -20.18 -12.12 -5.13
N ILE A 9 -19.53 -12.18 -3.96
CA ILE A 9 -18.47 -11.20 -3.61
C ILE A 9 -17.12 -11.62 -4.21
N GLY A 10 -16.83 -12.92 -4.29
CA GLY A 10 -15.51 -13.43 -4.71
C GLY A 10 -15.17 -13.32 -6.20
N LYS A 11 -16.13 -12.97 -7.06
CA LYS A 11 -15.92 -12.83 -8.51
C LYS A 11 -15.74 -11.37 -8.95
N ALA A 12 -16.39 -10.43 -8.27
CA ALA A 12 -16.24 -9.00 -8.55
C ALA A 12 -14.89 -8.43 -8.08
N GLU A 13 -14.24 -9.04 -7.07
CA GLU A 13 -12.91 -8.64 -6.62
C GLU A 13 -11.76 -9.13 -7.50
N LYS A 14 -11.91 -10.18 -8.32
CA LYS A 14 -10.78 -10.67 -9.16
C LYS A 14 -10.56 -9.85 -10.43
N ASP A 15 -11.61 -9.18 -10.88
CA ASP A 15 -11.50 -8.04 -11.79
C ASP A 15 -11.20 -6.76 -11.02
N VAL A 16 -10.30 -6.83 -10.00
CA VAL A 16 -9.59 -5.64 -9.49
C VAL A 16 -9.07 -4.95 -10.73
N ILE A 17 -9.78 -3.89 -11.07
CA ILE A 17 -9.43 -2.78 -11.92
C ILE A 17 -7.90 -2.78 -12.04
N LYS A 18 -7.36 -3.27 -13.17
CA LYS A 18 -5.95 -3.02 -13.51
C LYS A 18 -5.84 -1.53 -13.73
N LEU A 19 -5.77 -0.80 -12.62
CA LEU A 19 -5.66 0.64 -12.62
C LEU A 19 -4.42 0.96 -13.44
N LYS A 20 -4.57 1.89 -14.38
CA LYS A 20 -3.51 2.29 -15.31
C LYS A 20 -2.17 2.57 -14.60
N PHE A 21 -2.26 3.05 -13.36
CA PHE A 21 -1.10 3.37 -12.54
C PHE A 21 -1.01 2.41 -11.35
N LYS A 22 0.11 1.67 -11.29
CA LYS A 22 0.43 0.72 -10.20
C LYS A 22 0.40 1.36 -8.81
N GLY A 23 0.78 2.64 -8.71
CA GLY A 23 0.62 3.42 -7.49
C GLY A 23 -0.82 3.54 -7.01
N ASN A 24 -1.76 3.80 -7.93
CA ASN A 24 -3.18 3.89 -7.61
C ASN A 24 -3.77 2.53 -7.22
N GLN A 25 -3.31 1.46 -7.88
CA GLN A 25 -3.66 0.09 -7.48
C GLN A 25 -3.27 -0.19 -6.03
N LYS A 26 -2.04 0.15 -5.65
CA LYS A 26 -1.56 -0.02 -4.27
C LYS A 26 -2.38 0.80 -3.27
N GLN A 27 -2.78 2.01 -3.63
CA GLN A 27 -3.66 2.84 -2.80
C GLN A 27 -5.06 2.22 -2.64
N TYR A 28 -5.61 1.65 -3.72
CA TYR A 28 -6.89 0.97 -3.69
C TYR A 28 -6.86 -0.27 -2.78
N GLU A 29 -5.81 -1.08 -2.88
CA GLU A 29 -5.61 -2.25 -2.01
C GLU A 29 -5.50 -1.85 -0.52
N ILE A 30 -4.84 -0.74 -0.20
CA ILE A 30 -4.80 -0.23 1.18
C ILE A 30 -6.18 0.21 1.65
N ASN A 31 -6.98 0.86 0.80
CA ASN A 31 -8.36 1.23 1.15
C ASN A 31 -9.21 -0.01 1.44
N ALA A 32 -9.14 -1.03 0.59
CA ALA A 32 -9.87 -2.28 0.79
C ALA A 32 -9.52 -2.95 2.13
N LYS A 33 -8.23 -2.94 2.50
CA LYS A 33 -7.78 -3.43 3.81
C LYS A 33 -8.33 -2.60 4.97
N LEU A 34 -8.36 -1.26 4.84
CA LEU A 34 -8.94 -0.40 5.87
C LEU A 34 -10.44 -0.67 6.05
N GLU A 35 -11.19 -0.82 4.97
CA GLU A 35 -12.62 -1.17 5.03
C GLU A 35 -12.86 -2.53 5.70
N ALA A 36 -12.01 -3.52 5.42
CA ALA A 36 -12.05 -4.82 6.10
C ALA A 36 -11.79 -4.67 7.62
N ILE A 37 -10.78 -3.88 8.02
CA ILE A 37 -10.50 -3.61 9.44
C ILE A 37 -11.66 -2.88 10.12
N LEU A 38 -12.28 -1.90 9.46
CA LEU A 38 -13.44 -1.19 9.98
C LEU A 38 -14.64 -2.13 10.18
N THR A 39 -14.87 -3.04 9.24
CA THR A 39 -15.89 -4.09 9.36
C THR A 39 -15.62 -5.00 10.57
N ASP A 40 -14.37 -5.39 10.76
CA ASP A 40 -13.94 -6.22 11.90
C ASP A 40 -14.03 -5.48 13.24
N ILE A 41 -13.78 -4.17 13.26
CA ILE A 41 -13.99 -3.32 14.44
C ILE A 41 -15.47 -3.34 14.84
N SER A 42 -16.39 -3.13 13.89
CA SER A 42 -17.83 -3.18 14.14
C SER A 42 -18.24 -4.53 14.73
N LYS A 43 -17.82 -5.64 14.11
CA LYS A 43 -18.09 -7.01 14.61
C LYS A 43 -17.51 -7.25 16.01
N ALA A 44 -16.27 -6.82 16.26
CA ALA A 44 -15.63 -6.99 17.56
C ALA A 44 -16.33 -6.15 18.65
N ASN A 45 -16.82 -4.96 18.29
CA ASN A 45 -17.58 -4.10 19.18
C ASN A 45 -18.94 -4.70 19.55
N GLU A 46 -19.68 -5.25 18.58
CA GLU A 46 -20.93 -6.00 18.82
C GLU A 46 -20.72 -7.19 19.77
N GLN A 47 -19.56 -7.85 19.65
CA GLN A 47 -19.16 -8.97 20.52
C GLN A 47 -18.56 -8.51 21.86
N ASN A 48 -18.54 -7.21 22.16
CA ASN A 48 -17.96 -6.60 23.36
C ASN A 48 -16.47 -6.95 23.59
N LYS A 49 -15.73 -7.25 22.51
CA LYS A 49 -14.30 -7.60 22.54
C LYS A 49 -13.42 -6.35 22.54
N LYS A 50 -13.42 -5.62 23.67
CA LYS A 50 -12.74 -4.32 23.80
C LYS A 50 -11.25 -4.33 23.42
N GLU A 51 -10.52 -5.35 23.83
CA GLU A 51 -9.09 -5.50 23.49
C GLU A 51 -8.88 -5.68 21.98
N ARG A 52 -9.72 -6.49 21.33
CA ARG A 52 -9.67 -6.67 19.88
C ARG A 52 -9.98 -5.37 19.15
N VAL A 53 -10.97 -4.61 19.61
CA VAL A 53 -11.29 -3.28 19.05
C VAL A 53 -10.09 -2.34 19.16
N ALA A 54 -9.42 -2.28 20.32
CA ALA A 54 -8.24 -1.45 20.50
C ALA A 54 -7.10 -1.83 19.53
N ASN A 55 -6.79 -3.12 19.42
CA ASN A 55 -5.75 -3.62 18.52
C ASN A 55 -6.04 -3.30 17.05
N LEU A 56 -7.29 -3.51 16.60
CA LEU A 56 -7.71 -3.20 15.24
C LEU A 56 -7.68 -1.70 14.93
N VAL A 57 -8.03 -0.86 15.90
CA VAL A 57 -7.93 0.60 15.77
C VAL A 57 -6.47 1.03 15.60
N ASP A 58 -5.56 0.45 16.37
CA ASP A 58 -4.14 0.77 16.24
C ASP A 58 -3.53 0.25 14.94
N GLU A 59 -3.97 -0.92 14.46
CA GLU A 59 -3.62 -1.42 13.12
C GLU A 59 -4.13 -0.48 12.02
N ALA A 60 -5.38 -0.03 12.09
CA ALA A 60 -5.95 0.93 11.13
C ALA A 60 -5.16 2.25 11.11
N LYS A 61 -4.79 2.78 12.27
CA LYS A 61 -3.95 3.99 12.38
C LYS A 61 -2.57 3.77 11.77
N ALA A 62 -1.90 2.66 12.08
CA ALA A 62 -0.59 2.33 11.54
C ALA A 62 -0.62 2.21 10.00
N LEU A 63 -1.65 1.55 9.47
CA LEU A 63 -1.85 1.41 8.03
C LEU A 63 -2.11 2.77 7.36
N SER A 64 -2.91 3.63 7.98
CA SER A 64 -3.17 5.00 7.51
C SER A 64 -1.90 5.85 7.49
N HIS A 65 -1.11 5.84 8.57
CA HIS A 65 0.16 6.56 8.64
C HIS A 65 1.16 6.05 7.60
N ARG A 66 1.25 4.72 7.42
CA ARG A 66 2.08 4.12 6.37
C ARG A 66 1.65 4.64 4.99
N ARG A 67 0.36 4.61 4.68
CA ARG A 67 -0.18 5.12 3.42
C ARG A 67 0.20 6.58 3.18
N GLN A 68 -0.01 7.45 4.16
CA GLN A 68 0.33 8.87 4.07
C GLN A 68 1.82 9.08 3.82
N LYS A 69 2.69 8.27 4.44
CA LYS A 69 4.14 8.30 4.20
C LYS A 69 4.48 7.96 2.75
N LEU A 70 3.91 6.87 2.21
CA LEU A 70 4.14 6.46 0.82
C LEU A 70 3.68 7.53 -0.18
N ILE A 71 2.51 8.16 0.06
CA ILE A 71 2.01 9.28 -0.76
C ILE A 71 3.00 10.44 -0.73
N LYS A 72 3.48 10.85 0.46
CA LYS A 72 4.47 11.94 0.59
C LYS A 72 5.77 11.64 -0.14
N ILE A 73 6.24 10.39 -0.14
CA ILE A 73 7.44 9.96 -0.86
C ILE A 73 7.20 10.04 -2.37
N ALA A 74 6.05 9.56 -2.85
CA ALA A 74 5.70 9.65 -4.26
C ALA A 74 5.55 11.11 -4.72
N ASP A 75 4.93 11.97 -3.92
CA ASP A 75 4.69 13.37 -4.29
C ASP A 75 6.00 14.19 -4.36
N ARG A 76 6.94 13.95 -3.44
CA ARG A 76 8.20 14.70 -3.37
C ARG A 76 9.27 14.20 -4.35
N SER A 77 9.12 12.99 -4.89
CA SER A 77 10.13 12.38 -5.75
C SER A 77 9.83 12.63 -7.22
N LYS A 78 10.85 13.00 -8.00
CA LYS A 78 10.78 13.07 -9.48
C LYS A 78 10.41 11.73 -10.13
N ASP A 79 10.60 10.63 -9.41
CA ASP A 79 10.35 9.26 -9.84
C ASP A 79 9.07 8.67 -9.22
N ALA A 80 8.31 9.48 -8.47
CA ALA A 80 7.04 9.15 -7.86
C ALA A 80 6.98 7.75 -7.24
N TRP A 81 6.01 6.93 -7.63
CA TRP A 81 5.78 5.59 -7.10
C TRP A 81 6.94 4.60 -7.32
N ARG A 82 7.88 4.87 -8.24
CA ARG A 82 9.08 4.03 -8.39
C ARG A 82 9.98 4.11 -7.16
N VAL A 83 10.11 5.30 -6.56
CA VAL A 83 10.86 5.46 -5.30
C VAL A 83 10.16 4.78 -4.15
N VAL A 84 8.83 4.79 -4.14
CA VAL A 84 8.05 4.06 -3.12
C VAL A 84 8.30 2.56 -3.19
N GLU A 85 8.42 1.97 -4.39
CA GLU A 85 8.73 0.54 -4.53
C GLU A 85 10.11 0.18 -3.97
N GLU A 86 11.14 0.95 -4.30
CA GLU A 86 12.49 0.75 -3.74
C GLU A 86 12.49 1.01 -2.22
N TYR A 87 11.76 2.03 -1.79
CA TYR A 87 11.53 2.35 -0.37
C TYR A 87 10.65 1.31 0.33
N GLU A 88 10.04 0.33 -0.32
CA GLU A 88 9.37 -0.76 0.39
C GLU A 88 10.17 -2.05 0.35
N SER A 89 11.11 -2.20 -0.59
CA SER A 89 11.97 -3.39 -0.71
C SER A 89 13.19 -3.42 0.23
N ASP A 90 13.61 -2.28 0.79
CA ASP A 90 14.84 -2.22 1.64
C ASP A 90 14.54 -2.45 3.15
N ASP A 91 14.63 -3.69 3.65
CA ASP A 91 14.12 -4.18 4.95
C ASP A 91 14.85 -3.73 6.25
N LEU A 92 15.47 -2.54 6.34
CA LEU A 92 16.27 -2.16 7.52
C LEU A 92 15.90 -0.80 8.18
N ALA A 93 15.97 -0.76 9.52
CA ALA A 93 15.23 0.14 10.41
C ALA A 93 16.02 1.34 11.04
N SER A 94 15.24 2.30 11.57
CA SER A 94 15.54 3.48 12.44
C SER A 94 15.71 4.84 11.74
N ASN A 95 15.13 5.89 12.32
CA ASN A 95 14.82 7.21 11.73
C ASN A 95 15.96 7.94 10.97
N SER A 96 17.23 7.63 11.25
CA SER A 96 18.40 8.16 10.49
C SER A 96 18.62 7.42 9.16
N GLU A 97 18.32 6.13 9.12
CA GLU A 97 18.34 5.31 7.90
C GLU A 97 17.15 5.60 7.00
N ASP A 98 16.06 6.18 7.52
CA ASP A 98 14.88 6.53 6.71
C ASP A 98 15.22 7.58 5.63
N GLU A 99 15.99 8.60 6.00
CA GLU A 99 16.47 9.60 5.05
C GLU A 99 17.48 9.00 4.07
N LYS A 100 18.37 8.13 4.55
CA LYS A 100 19.32 7.39 3.69
C LYS A 100 18.60 6.46 2.71
N ARG A 101 17.54 5.77 3.13
CA ARG A 101 16.70 4.89 2.31
C ARG A 101 15.99 5.70 1.24
N LEU A 102 15.45 6.87 1.59
CA LEU A 102 14.85 7.76 0.59
C LEU A 102 15.90 8.20 -0.44
N ARG A 103 17.09 8.62 -0.02
CA ARG A 103 18.18 9.00 -0.93
C ARG A 103 18.60 7.84 -1.83
N LYS A 104 18.77 6.64 -1.28
CA LYS A 104 19.13 5.41 -2.02
C LYS A 104 18.03 4.98 -3.00
N ALA A 105 16.77 5.05 -2.58
CA ALA A 105 15.61 4.76 -3.42
C ALA A 105 15.48 5.75 -4.59
N ILE A 106 15.72 7.04 -4.36
CA ILE A 106 15.77 8.06 -5.42
C ILE A 106 16.91 7.74 -6.40
N GLU A 107 18.10 7.38 -5.90
CA GLU A 107 19.24 7.05 -6.75
C GLU A 107 18.98 5.79 -7.60
N LEU A 108 18.45 4.72 -6.98
CA LEU A 108 18.12 3.47 -7.66
C LEU A 108 17.03 3.68 -8.72
N ALA A 109 15.97 4.42 -8.40
CA ALA A 109 14.93 4.76 -9.37
C ALA A 109 15.49 5.58 -10.55
N GLY A 110 16.40 6.54 -10.26
CA GLY A 110 17.11 7.31 -11.27
C GLY A 110 18.01 6.45 -12.17
N ARG A 111 18.72 5.46 -11.61
CA ARG A 111 19.51 4.48 -12.38
C ARG A 111 18.63 3.61 -13.27
N ARG A 112 17.50 3.11 -12.75
CA ARG A 112 16.53 2.32 -13.54
C ARG A 112 15.92 3.12 -14.69
N ARG A 113 15.62 4.41 -14.49
CA ARG A 113 15.20 5.28 -15.60
C ARG A 113 16.24 5.31 -16.71
N LYS A 114 17.51 5.60 -16.40
CA LYS A 114 18.57 5.70 -17.42
C LYS A 114 18.78 4.42 -18.21
N THR A 115 18.70 3.26 -17.55
CA THR A 115 18.84 1.96 -18.23
C THR A 115 17.61 1.61 -19.08
N GLU A 116 16.41 2.00 -18.67
CA GLU A 116 15.20 1.90 -19.50
C GLU A 116 15.30 2.78 -20.76
N THR A 117 15.74 4.03 -20.64
CA THR A 117 15.89 4.94 -21.79
C THR A 117 16.93 4.43 -22.80
N ASN A 118 18.07 3.91 -22.34
CA ASN A 118 19.10 3.34 -23.22
C ASN A 118 18.63 2.08 -23.96
N LYS A 119 17.80 1.25 -23.35
CA LYS A 119 17.24 0.05 -24.00
C LYS A 119 16.20 0.39 -25.07
N VAL A 120 15.49 1.52 -24.93
CA VAL A 120 14.50 1.99 -25.91
C VAL A 120 15.18 2.66 -27.12
N GLN A 121 16.36 3.25 -26.96
CA GLN A 121 17.12 3.89 -28.04
C GLN A 121 17.98 2.93 -28.89
N GLN A 122 18.17 1.68 -28.44
CA GLN A 122 18.89 0.63 -29.17
C GLN A 122 17.96 -0.35 -29.90
N LYS A 123 16.66 -0.04 -29.98
CA LYS A 123 15.66 -0.75 -30.78
C LYS A 123 15.24 0.10 -31.97
#